data_AF-A0A6A5A9V3-F1
#
_entry.id   AF-A0A6A5A9V3-F1
#
_cell.length_a   1.000
_cell.length_b   1.000
_cell.length_c   1.000
_cell.angle_alpha   90.00
_cell.angle_beta   90.00
_cell.angle_gamma   90.00
#
_symmetry.space_group_name_H-M   'P 1'
#
loop_
_entity.id
_entity.type
_entity.pdbx_description
1 polymer ?
#
loop_
_entity_poly.entity_id
_entity_poly.type
_entity_poly.pdbx_seq_one_letter_code
_entity_poly.pdbx_strand_id
1 'polypeptide(L)'
;AELEEIPMLEEISRQIEGHTICALGDAAAWPVQGLIKRFKHKLVERIENPASFNKADYFQKAWPGAKFQNQDWVNKYADGSAYAKH
;
A
#
# COMPACT_ATOMS: atom_id res chain seq x y z
N ALA A 1 1.58 15.20 3.74
CA ALA A 1 1.53 14.91 2.30
C ALA A 1 1.04 16.17 1.65
N GLU A 2 1.72 16.62 0.62
CA GLU A 2 1.48 17.91 -0.05
C GLU A 2 0.93 17.64 -1.45
N LEU A 3 0.12 18.55 -2.01
CA LEU A 3 -0.48 18.37 -3.34
C LEU A 3 0.56 18.24 -4.45
N GLU A 4 1.72 18.87 -4.27
CA GLU A 4 2.87 18.86 -5.17
C GLU A 4 3.55 17.47 -5.25
N GLU A 5 3.34 16.61 -4.26
CA GLU A 5 3.88 15.26 -4.26
C GLU A 5 3.21 14.38 -5.32
N ILE A 6 1.98 14.67 -5.74
CA ILE A 6 1.28 13.89 -6.78
C ILE A 6 2.00 13.95 -8.13
N PRO A 7 2.26 15.13 -8.74
CA PRO A 7 3.02 15.20 -9.99
C PRO A 7 4.47 14.72 -9.83
N MET A 8 5.10 14.94 -8.67
CA MET A 8 6.42 14.40 -8.38
C MET A 8 6.43 12.85 -8.41
N LEU A 9 5.43 12.20 -7.79
CA LEU A 9 5.29 10.74 -7.83
C LEU A 9 5.03 10.22 -9.24
N GLU A 10 4.23 10.93 -10.04
CA GLU A 10 4.03 10.59 -11.44
C GLU A 10 5.34 10.66 -12.23
N GLU A 11 6.14 11.72 -12.04
CA GLU A 11 7.46 11.85 -12.65
C GLU A 11 8.42 10.75 -12.24
N ILE A 12 8.54 10.46 -10.95
CA ILE A 12 9.41 9.39 -10.44
C ILE A 12 9.01 8.03 -11.04
N SER A 13 7.70 7.75 -11.12
CA SER A 13 7.23 6.50 -11.74
C SER A 13 7.62 6.37 -13.22
N ARG A 14 7.72 7.49 -13.95
CA ARG A 14 8.19 7.54 -15.34
C ARG A 14 9.70 7.36 -15.45
N GLN A 15 10.45 7.89 -14.50
CA GLN A 15 11.90 7.68 -14.42
C GLN A 15 12.26 6.23 -14.12
N ILE A 16 11.39 5.48 -13.43
CA ILE A 16 11.58 4.04 -13.17
C ILE A 16 11.22 3.21 -14.41
N GLU A 17 10.11 3.53 -15.08
CA GLU A 17 9.62 2.85 -16.28
C GLU A 17 10.72 2.78 -17.36
N GLY A 18 11.10 1.58 -17.79
CA GLY A 18 12.10 1.35 -18.82
C GLY A 18 13.56 1.62 -18.43
N HIS A 19 13.82 2.03 -17.18
CA HIS A 19 15.16 2.37 -16.69
C HIS A 19 15.65 1.43 -15.57
N THR A 20 15.08 0.23 -15.50
CA THR A 20 15.50 -0.82 -14.56
C THR A 20 15.87 -2.09 -15.31
N ILE A 21 16.74 -2.93 -14.72
CA ILE A 21 17.24 -4.14 -15.37
C ILE A 21 16.19 -5.25 -15.50
N CYS A 22 15.17 -5.23 -14.65
CA CYS A 22 14.13 -6.26 -14.58
C CYS A 22 12.75 -5.61 -14.70
N ALA A 23 11.82 -6.30 -15.37
CA ALA A 23 10.43 -5.88 -15.56
C ALA A 23 9.65 -5.66 -14.25
N LEU A 24 10.22 -6.02 -13.09
CA LEU A 24 9.66 -5.67 -11.80
C LEU A 24 9.56 -4.15 -11.59
N GLY A 25 10.49 -3.36 -12.13
CA GLY A 25 10.43 -1.90 -12.05
C GLY A 25 9.21 -1.34 -12.78
N ASP A 26 8.97 -1.81 -14.00
CA ASP A 26 7.78 -1.44 -14.79
C ASP A 26 6.49 -1.92 -14.10
N ALA A 27 6.50 -3.16 -13.59
CA ALA A 27 5.37 -3.73 -12.84
C ALA A 27 5.04 -2.93 -11.57
N ALA A 28 6.01 -2.25 -10.96
CA ALA A 28 5.80 -1.36 -9.81
C ALA A 28 5.38 0.06 -10.25
N ALA A 29 5.91 0.57 -11.36
CA ALA A 29 5.63 1.92 -11.86
C ALA A 29 4.22 2.05 -12.45
N TRP A 30 3.78 1.11 -13.28
CA TRP A 30 2.49 1.20 -13.98
C TRP A 30 1.28 1.27 -13.04
N PRO A 31 1.19 0.52 -11.93
CA PRO A 31 0.10 0.67 -10.97
C PRO A 31 0.01 2.09 -10.39
N VAL A 32 1.13 2.74 -10.10
CA VAL A 32 1.16 4.12 -9.58
C VAL A 32 0.66 5.09 -10.64
N GLN A 33 1.15 4.97 -11.88
CA GLN A 33 0.68 5.79 -13.00
C GLN A 33 -0.83 5.60 -13.24
N GLY A 34 -1.33 4.36 -13.20
CA GLY A 34 -2.75 4.04 -13.34
C GLY A 34 -3.60 4.60 -12.21
N LEU A 35 -3.12 4.51 -10.96
CA LEU A 35 -3.75 5.09 -9.78
C LEU A 35 -3.90 6.61 -9.93
N ILE A 36 -2.82 7.31 -10.27
CA ILE A 36 -2.85 8.76 -10.46
C ILE A 36 -3.80 9.12 -11.60
N LYS A 37 -3.69 8.44 -12.77
CA LYS A 37 -4.53 8.72 -13.95
C LYS A 37 -6.03 8.61 -13.69
N ARG A 38 -6.47 7.65 -12.87
CA ARG A 38 -7.91 7.37 -12.64
C ARG A 38 -8.44 7.95 -11.33
N PHE A 39 -7.61 7.97 -10.29
CA PHE A 39 -8.03 8.25 -8.92
C PHE A 39 -7.35 9.48 -8.32
N LYS A 40 -6.78 10.39 -9.15
CA LYS A 40 -6.21 11.66 -8.67
C LYS A 40 -7.10 12.39 -7.68
N HIS A 41 -8.41 12.46 -7.95
CA HIS A 41 -9.38 13.11 -7.06
C HIS A 41 -9.40 12.48 -5.65
N LYS A 42 -9.25 11.16 -5.53
CA LYS A 42 -9.15 10.46 -4.24
C LYS A 42 -7.81 10.66 -3.53
N LEU A 43 -6.75 10.98 -4.27
CA LEU A 43 -5.46 11.36 -3.67
C LEU A 43 -5.55 12.75 -3.08
N VAL A 44 -6.11 13.71 -3.84
CA VAL A 44 -6.36 15.09 -3.39
C VAL A 44 -7.25 15.11 -2.15
N GLU A 45 -8.39 14.42 -2.18
CA GLU A 45 -9.32 14.31 -1.04
C GLU A 45 -8.63 13.81 0.24
N ARG A 46 -7.72 12.83 0.12
CA ARG A 46 -6.97 12.28 1.26
C ARG A 46 -5.90 13.23 1.79
N ILE A 47 -5.31 14.06 0.92
CA ILE A 47 -4.33 15.08 1.31
C ILE A 47 -5.03 16.23 2.02
N GLU A 48 -6.14 16.72 1.47
CA GLU A 48 -6.89 17.85 2.00
C GLU A 48 -7.68 17.51 3.27
N ASN A 49 -8.15 16.26 3.40
CA ASN A 49 -8.90 15.81 4.57
C ASN A 49 -8.38 14.47 5.13
N PRO A 50 -7.21 14.47 5.80
CA PRO A 50 -6.61 13.24 6.34
C PRO A 50 -7.48 12.54 7.39
N ALA A 51 -8.27 13.30 8.15
CA ALA A 51 -9.14 12.76 9.19
C ALA A 51 -10.28 11.89 8.65
N SER A 52 -10.65 12.05 7.38
CA SER A 52 -11.69 11.24 6.74
C SER A 52 -11.26 9.80 6.42
N PHE A 53 -9.96 9.50 6.47
CA PHE A 53 -9.42 8.21 6.06
C PHE A 53 -8.96 7.36 7.25
N ASN A 54 -9.72 6.31 7.56
CA ASN A 54 -9.30 5.29 8.52
C ASN A 54 -8.53 4.17 7.81
N LYS A 55 -7.23 4.05 8.12
CA LYS A 55 -6.33 3.05 7.53
C LYS A 55 -6.76 1.61 7.83
N ALA A 56 -7.40 1.36 8.97
CA ALA A 56 -7.80 0.02 9.38
C ALA A 56 -8.85 -0.61 8.43
N ASP A 57 -9.68 0.22 7.80
CA ASP A 57 -10.77 -0.23 6.94
C ASP A 57 -10.28 -0.80 5.60
N TYR A 58 -9.07 -0.42 5.17
CA TYR A 58 -8.49 -0.77 3.87
C TYR A 58 -7.25 -1.65 3.96
N PHE A 59 -6.84 -2.05 5.16
CA PHE A 59 -5.66 -2.89 5.34
C PHE A 59 -5.94 -4.31 4.86
N GLN A 60 -5.22 -4.75 3.82
CA GLN A 60 -5.28 -6.12 3.35
C GLN A 60 -4.65 -7.03 4.40
N LYS A 61 -5.46 -7.90 5.02
CA LYS A 61 -4.97 -8.92 5.95
C LYS A 61 -4.45 -10.09 5.13
N ALA A 62 -3.30 -10.65 5.55
CA ALA A 62 -2.68 -11.77 4.86
C ALA A 62 -3.68 -12.93 4.73
N TRP A 63 -3.68 -13.59 3.56
CA TRP A 63 -4.49 -14.79 3.35
C TRP A 63 -4.10 -15.86 4.38
N PRO A 64 -5.03 -16.34 5.23
CA PRO A 64 -4.67 -17.21 6.33
C PRO A 64 -4.18 -18.58 5.85
N GLY A 65 -4.62 -19.06 4.67
CA GLY A 65 -4.06 -20.18 3.90
C GLY A 65 -4.10 -21.58 4.53
N ALA A 66 -4.04 -21.66 5.84
CA ALA A 66 -4.08 -22.83 6.69
C ALA A 66 -4.68 -22.40 8.04
N LYS A 67 -5.18 -23.35 8.83
CA LYS A 67 -5.42 -23.07 10.25
C LYS A 67 -4.08 -22.66 10.85
N PHE A 68 -4.02 -21.50 11.50
CA PHE A 68 -2.82 -21.02 12.18
C PHE A 68 -2.39 -22.04 13.25
N GLN A 69 -1.34 -22.82 12.95
CA GLN A 69 -0.89 -23.94 13.81
C GLN A 69 0.01 -23.47 14.97
N ASN A 70 0.44 -22.20 14.95
CA ASN A 70 1.39 -21.62 15.90
C ASN A 70 0.78 -20.47 16.72
N GLN A 71 -0.54 -20.51 16.98
CA GLN A 71 -1.22 -19.50 17.80
C GLN A 71 -0.58 -19.36 19.19
N ASP A 72 -0.26 -20.49 19.81
CA ASP A 72 0.32 -20.51 21.16
C ASP A 72 1.73 -19.90 21.19
N TRP A 73 2.52 -20.09 20.12
CA TRP A 73 3.83 -19.46 20.00
C TRP A 73 3.71 -17.95 19.80
N VAL A 74 2.81 -17.49 18.92
CA VAL A 74 2.60 -16.05 18.68
C VAL A 74 2.06 -15.33 19.92
N ASN A 75 1.12 -15.94 20.65
CA ASN A 75 0.61 -15.37 21.88
C ASN A 75 1.71 -15.24 22.95
N LYS A 76 2.68 -16.17 22.96
CA LYS A 76 3.78 -16.18 23.93
C LYS A 76 4.92 -15.23 23.59
N TYR A 77 5.24 -15.05 22.31
CA TYR A 77 6.46 -14.36 21.87
C TYR A 77 6.24 -13.10 21.03
N ALA A 78 5.04 -12.91 20.48
CA ALA A 78 4.74 -11.83 19.56
C ALA A 78 3.44 -11.11 19.94
N ASP A 79 3.16 -11.00 21.25
CA ASP A 79 2.12 -10.19 21.91
C ASP A 79 0.72 -10.14 21.24
N GLY A 80 0.40 -11.15 20.42
CA GLY A 80 -0.79 -11.16 19.57
C GLY A 80 -0.74 -10.24 18.35
N SER A 81 0.31 -9.42 18.16
CA SER A 81 0.41 -8.46 17.04
C SER A 81 0.58 -9.14 15.68
N ALA A 82 1.15 -10.33 15.64
CA ALA A 82 1.41 -11.04 14.38
C ALA A 82 0.17 -11.72 13.77
N TYR A 83 -0.84 -12.06 14.59
CA TYR A 83 -2.03 -12.78 14.11
C TYR A 83 -3.24 -12.59 15.05
N ALA A 84 -3.91 -11.44 14.92
CA ALA A 84 -5.20 -11.23 15.58
C ALA A 84 -6.28 -12.02 14.83
N LYS A 85 -6.81 -13.09 15.46
CA LYS A 85 -8.05 -13.74 15.00
C LYS A 85 -9.21 -12.79 15.24
N HIS A 86 -10.03 -12.59 14.21
CA HIS A 86 -11.38 -12.03 14.34
C HIS A 86 -12.37 -13.13 14.73
#